data_AF-A0A7C6B2G3-F1
#
_entry.id   AF-A0A7C6B2G3-F1
#
_cell.length_a   1.000
_cell.length_b   1.000
_cell.length_c   1.000
_cell.angle_alpha   90.00
_cell.angle_beta   90.00
_cell.angle_gamma   90.00
#
_symmetry.space_group_name_H-M   'P 1'
#
loop_
_entity.id
_entity.type
_entity.pdbx_description
1 polymer ?
#
loop_
_entity_poly.entity_id
_entity_poly.type
_entity_poly.pdbx_seq_one_letter_code
_entity_poly.pdbx_strand_id
1 'polypeptide(L)' 'MRKHLEAKGHKVRVTGPWSLGSNAAVVIDPATGVISAGTDPRCDAHALAW' A
#
# COMPACT_ATOMS: atom_id res chain seq x y z
N MET A 1 -2.26 -15.99 -9.84
CA MET A 1 -1.54 -14.83 -10.42
C MET A 1 -0.09 -15.14 -10.82
N ARG A 2 0.83 -15.47 -9.89
CA ARG A 2 2.26 -15.73 -10.17
C ARG A 2 2.53 -16.67 -11.37
N LYS A 3 1.98 -17.90 -11.36
CA LYS A 3 2.19 -18.88 -12.44
C LYS A 3 1.79 -18.36 -13.82
N HIS A 4 0.77 -17.49 -13.89
CA HIS A 4 0.33 -16.91 -15.17
C HIS A 4 1.31 -15.83 -15.66
N LEU A 5 1.97 -15.10 -14.76
CA LEU A 5 3.03 -14.15 -15.11
C LEU A 5 4.27 -14.89 -15.60
N GLU A 6 4.66 -15.97 -14.91
CA GLU A 6 5.75 -16.85 -15.32
C GLU A 6 5.49 -17.48 -16.70
N ALA A 7 4.27 -17.96 -16.95
CA ALA A 7 3.87 -18.50 -18.26
C ALA A 7 3.94 -17.46 -19.39
N LYS A 8 3.76 -16.18 -19.07
CA LYS A 8 3.96 -15.06 -20.02
C LYS A 8 5.43 -14.64 -20.18
N GLY A 9 6.37 -15.37 -19.60
CA GLY A 9 7.81 -15.11 -19.69
C GLY A 9 8.37 -14.14 -18.65
N HIS A 10 7.58 -13.72 -17.65
CA HIS A 10 8.07 -12.82 -16.61
C HIS A 10 9.00 -13.56 -15.64
N LYS A 11 10.14 -12.94 -15.32
CA LYS A 11 11.06 -13.41 -14.29
C LYS A 11 10.56 -12.98 -12.91
N VAL A 12 9.68 -13.79 -12.32
CA VAL A 12 9.06 -13.48 -11.02
C VAL A 12 9.90 -14.00 -9.86
N ARG A 13 10.15 -13.15 -8.86
CA ARG A 13 10.76 -13.52 -7.58
C ARG A 13 9.77 -13.26 -6.44
N VAL A 14 9.67 -14.21 -5.51
CA VAL A 14 8.95 -14.00 -4.25
C VAL A 14 9.94 -13.50 -3.21
N THR A 15 9.64 -12.35 -2.63
CA THR A 15 10.35 -11.79 -1.47
C THR A 15 9.56 -12.07 -0.19
N GLY A 16 10.14 -11.76 0.97
CA GLY A 16 9.50 -12.01 2.26
C GLY A 16 8.12 -11.34 2.39
N PRO A 17 7.27 -11.81 3.31
CA PRO A 17 6.01 -11.14 3.60
C PRO A 17 6.27 -9.69 4.02
N TRP A 18 5.35 -8.79 3.68
CA TRP A 18 5.41 -7.37 4.06
C TRP A 18 6.68 -6.61 3.60
N SER A 19 7.42 -7.12 2.61
CA SER A 19 8.73 -6.59 2.22
C SER A 19 8.70 -5.48 1.16
N LEU A 20 7.53 -4.95 0.81
CA LEU A 20 7.37 -3.99 -0.28
C LEU A 20 6.45 -2.88 0.17
N GLY A 21 6.91 -1.63 0.04
CA GLY A 21 6.13 -0.43 0.38
C GLY A 21 6.46 0.13 1.77
N SER A 22 6.13 1.40 1.93
CA SER A 22 6.13 2.15 3.19
C SER A 22 5.25 3.38 2.96
N ASN A 23 3.96 3.11 2.73
CA ASN A 23 3.05 4.07 2.13
C ASN A 23 2.31 4.92 3.17
N ALA A 24 1.90 6.11 2.76
CA ALA A 24 0.99 6.97 3.52
C ALA A 24 0.06 7.69 2.55
N ALA A 25 -1.17 7.95 2.98
CA ALA A 25 -2.14 8.69 2.19
C ALA A 25 -3.02 9.57 3.07
N VAL A 26 -3.36 10.75 2.56
CA VAL A 26 -4.38 11.64 3.09
C VAL A 26 -5.34 11.94 1.95
N VAL A 27 -6.64 11.85 2.23
CA VAL A 27 -7.71 12.14 1.28
C VAL A 27 -8.68 13.13 1.90
N ILE A 28 -9.14 14.07 1.08
CA ILE A 28 -10.14 15.07 1.47
C ILE A 28 -11.38 14.81 0.63
N ASP A 29 -12.53 14.65 1.28
CA ASP A 29 -13.82 14.65 0.58
C ASP A 29 -14.15 16.11 0.19
N PRO A 30 -14.21 16.46 -1.10
CA PRO A 30 -14.45 17.84 -1.53
C PRO A 30 -15.88 18.33 -1.25
N ALA A 31 -16.85 17.43 -1.03
CA ALA A 31 -18.23 17.81 -0.74
C ALA A 31 -18.43 18.19 0.73
N THR A 32 -17.73 17.51 1.65
CA THR A 32 -17.92 17.66 3.10
C THR A 32 -16.74 18.30 3.82
N GLY A 33 -15.57 18.34 3.18
CA GLY A 33 -14.31 18.76 3.79
C GLY A 33 -13.72 17.74 4.77
N VAL A 34 -14.31 16.54 4.92
CA VAL A 34 -13.78 15.50 5.81
C VAL A 34 -12.40 15.05 5.34
N ILE A 35 -11.46 15.00 6.29
CA ILE A 35 -10.08 14.54 6.06
C ILE A 35 -9.95 13.11 6.61
N SER A 36 -9.52 12.19 5.77
CA SER A 36 -9.19 10.81 6.15
C SER A 36 -7.71 10.54 5.89
N ALA A 37 -7.06 9.86 6.84
CA ALA A 37 -5.65 9.49 6.72
C ALA A 37 -5.46 8.00 6.96
N GLY A 38 -4.49 7.41 6.26
CA GLY A 38 -4.09 6.02 6.43
C GLY A 38 -2.59 5.84 6.24
N THR A 39 -2.01 4.96 7.03
CA THR A 39 -0.61 4.58 6.95
C THR A 39 -0.45 3.08 6.76
N ASP A 40 0.69 2.71 6.21
CA ASP A 40 1.04 1.35 5.91
C ASP A 40 1.29 0.52 7.18
N PRO A 41 0.54 -0.56 7.43
CA PRO A 41 0.72 -1.39 8.63
C PRO A 41 1.98 -2.27 8.58
N ARG A 42 2.71 -2.28 7.44
CA ARG A 42 3.93 -3.09 7.24
C ARG A 42 5.13 -2.57 8.00
N CYS A 43 5.13 -1.28 8.31
CA CYS A 43 6.22 -0.58 8.97
C CYS A 43 5.68 0.24 10.13
N ASP A 44 6.60 0.82 10.90
CA ASP A 44 6.25 1.72 11.99
C ASP A 44 5.77 3.07 11.40
N ALA A 45 4.47 3.13 11.08
CA ALA A 45 3.85 4.28 10.45
C ALA A 45 2.47 4.56 11.04
N HIS A 46 2.19 5.82 11.35
CA HIS A 46 0.97 6.23 12.05
C HIS A 46 0.24 7.37 11.35
N ALA A 47 -1.07 7.20 11.18
CA ALA A 47 -1.98 8.28 10.84
C ALA A 47 -2.43 8.95 12.13
N LEU A 48 -2.15 10.24 12.27
CA LEU A 48 -2.49 11.05 13.44
C LEU A 48 -3.46 12.17 13.04
N ALA A 49 -4.32 12.56 13.97
CA ALA A 49 -5.26 13.67 13.83
C ALA A 49 -5.28 14.49 15.13
N TRP A 50 -5.64 15.77 14.99
CA TRP A 50 -5.97 16.69 16.07
C TRP A 50 -7.47 16.95 15.96
#